data_AF-A0A286U068-F1
#
_entry.id   AF-A0A286U068-F1
#
_cell.length_a   1.000
_cell.length_b   1.000
_cell.length_c   1.000
_cell.angle_alpha   90.00
_cell.angle_beta   90.00
_cell.angle_gamma   90.00
#
_symmetry.space_group_name_H-M   'P 1'
#
loop_
_entity.id
_entity.type
_entity.pdbx_description
1 polymer ?
#
loop_
_entity_poly.entity_id
_entity_poly.type
_entity_poly.pdbx_seq_one_letter_code
_entity_poly.pdbx_strand_id
1 'polypeptide(L)'
;MMSRTAYAIMIVFLLFIQQVISGCSTTVTKSLQKDNMHKTEVDLVSRNLYQSKCVLCHELPKINEYTSDEWTSIIDYTHDTKAARKFITIEEAEKIKSYLKSM
;
A
#
# COMPACT_ATOMS: atom_id res chain seq x y z
N MET A 1 -35.34 46.41 -4.12
CA MET A 1 -34.76 46.32 -2.76
C MET A 1 -35.24 45.00 -2.17
N MET A 2 -34.38 43.97 -2.16
CA MET A 2 -34.77 42.63 -1.72
C MET A 2 -35.01 42.66 -0.20
N SER A 3 -36.15 42.17 0.29
CA SER A 3 -36.46 42.17 1.72
C SER A 3 -35.46 41.32 2.49
N ARG A 4 -35.19 41.70 3.75
CA ARG A 4 -34.24 41.01 4.64
C ARG A 4 -34.57 39.51 4.81
N THR A 5 -35.85 39.15 4.66
CA THR A 5 -36.34 37.78 4.67
C THR A 5 -35.96 37.00 3.42
N ALA A 6 -36.05 37.60 2.23
CA ALA A 6 -35.61 36.98 0.99
C ALA A 6 -34.10 36.71 0.97
N TYR A 7 -33.30 37.61 1.57
CA TYR A 7 -31.85 37.41 1.70
C TYR A 7 -31.50 36.23 2.63
N ALA A 8 -32.21 36.10 3.76
CA ALA A 8 -32.02 34.99 4.68
C ALA A 8 -32.38 33.64 4.03
N ILE A 9 -33.48 33.58 3.26
CA ILE A 9 -33.90 32.37 2.54
C ILE A 9 -32.86 31.96 1.49
N MET A 10 -32.33 32.92 0.73
CA MET A 10 -31.28 32.68 -0.25
C MET A 10 -30.00 32.11 0.39
N ILE A 11 -29.59 32.63 1.55
CA ILE A 11 -28.42 32.11 2.28
C ILE A 11 -28.64 30.67 2.70
N VAL A 12 -29.81 30.35 3.28
CA VAL A 12 -30.13 28.97 3.70
C VAL A 12 -30.12 28.02 2.51
N PHE A 13 -30.64 28.45 1.37
CA PHE A 13 -30.65 27.65 0.14
C PHE A 13 -29.24 27.40 -0.39
N LEU A 14 -28.37 28.42 -0.38
CA LEU A 14 -26.96 28.29 -0.78
C LEU A 14 -26.17 27.36 0.16
N LEU A 15 -26.42 27.43 1.48
CA LEU A 15 -25.80 26.53 2.46
C LEU A 15 -26.27 25.08 2.29
N PHE A 16 -27.54 24.86 1.93
CA PHE A 16 -28.08 23.52 1.66
C PHE A 16 -27.43 22.88 0.43
N ILE A 17 -27.20 23.68 -0.63
CA ILE A 17 -26.49 23.21 -1.84
C ILE A 17 -25.05 22.78 -1.50
N GLN A 18 -24.36 23.47 -0.59
CA GLN A 18 -23.02 23.08 -0.14
C GLN A 18 -22.99 21.72 0.58
N GLN A 19 -24.03 21.38 1.35
CA GLN A 19 -24.15 20.08 2.03
C GLN A 19 -24.34 18.93 1.02
N VAL A 20 -25.03 19.18 -0.10
CA VAL A 20 -25.29 18.17 -1.15
C VAL A 20 -24.01 17.85 -1.95
N ILE A 21 -23.16 18.86 -2.23
CA ILE A 21 -21.89 18.65 -2.96
C ILE A 21 -20.90 17.84 -2.10
N SER A 22 -20.92 18.00 -0.78
CA SER A 22 -20.12 17.18 0.14
C SER A 22 -20.53 15.69 0.17
N GLY A 23 -21.74 15.36 -0.29
CA GLY A 23 -22.30 14.01 -0.24
C GLY A 23 -21.78 13.05 -1.31
N CYS A 24 -21.44 13.54 -2.52
CA CYS A 24 -21.13 12.68 -3.67
C CYS A 24 -19.65 12.53 -4.03
N SER A 25 -18.73 13.32 -3.45
CA SER A 25 -17.28 13.14 -3.72
C SER A 25 -16.62 12.04 -2.87
N THR A 26 -17.31 11.49 -1.86
CA THR A 26 -16.64 10.60 -0.89
C THR A 26 -16.53 9.14 -1.32
N THR A 27 -17.28 8.67 -2.32
CA THR A 27 -17.22 7.26 -2.74
C THR A 27 -15.90 6.91 -3.43
N VAL A 28 -15.44 7.77 -4.35
CA VAL A 28 -14.16 7.60 -5.07
C VAL A 28 -12.96 7.82 -4.14
N THR A 29 -13.02 8.82 -3.25
CA THR A 29 -11.93 9.05 -2.28
C THR A 29 -11.82 7.91 -1.26
N LYS A 30 -12.95 7.35 -0.78
CA LYS A 30 -12.93 6.21 0.14
C LYS A 30 -12.39 4.95 -0.49
N SER A 31 -12.71 4.65 -1.76
CA SER A 31 -12.15 3.49 -2.46
C SER A 31 -10.65 3.66 -2.69
N LEU A 32 -10.21 4.81 -3.20
CA LEU A 32 -8.78 5.09 -3.40
C LEU A 32 -8.00 5.10 -2.07
N GLN A 33 -8.56 5.64 -1.00
CA GLN A 33 -7.91 5.62 0.32
C GLN A 33 -7.78 4.20 0.87
N LYS A 34 -8.81 3.37 0.70
CA LYS A 34 -8.78 1.95 1.11
C LYS A 34 -7.75 1.16 0.31
N ASP A 35 -7.69 1.36 -1.00
CA ASP A 35 -6.74 0.69 -1.89
C ASP A 35 -5.30 1.09 -1.59
N ASN A 36 -5.05 2.38 -1.34
CA ASN A 36 -3.73 2.88 -0.93
C ASN A 36 -3.32 2.31 0.44
N MET A 37 -4.24 2.30 1.41
CA MET A 37 -3.98 1.75 2.74
C MET A 37 -3.66 0.25 2.67
N HIS A 38 -4.41 -0.50 1.86
CA HIS A 38 -4.15 -1.91 1.62
C HIS A 38 -2.80 -2.15 0.93
N LYS A 39 -2.45 -1.33 -0.09
CA LYS A 39 -1.15 -1.40 -0.76
C LYS A 39 0.00 -1.13 0.21
N THR A 40 -0.14 -0.13 1.08
CA THR A 40 0.86 0.18 2.11
C THR A 40 1.00 -0.95 3.13
N GLU A 41 -0.11 -1.54 3.57
CA GLU A 41 -0.08 -2.70 4.47
C GLU A 41 0.65 -3.88 3.84
N VAL A 42 0.33 -4.21 2.58
CA VAL A 42 0.97 -5.30 1.83
C VAL A 42 2.47 -5.04 1.64
N ASP A 43 2.89 -3.80 1.35
CA ASP A 43 4.31 -3.44 1.25
C ASP A 43 5.04 -3.62 2.59
N LEU A 44 4.44 -3.15 3.68
CA LEU A 44 5.01 -3.27 5.03
C LEU A 44 5.13 -4.74 5.46
N VAL A 45 4.14 -5.57 5.16
CA VAL A 45 4.19 -7.02 5.44
C VAL A 45 5.33 -7.66 4.66
N SER A 46 5.44 -7.35 3.37
CA SER A 46 6.47 -7.93 2.49
C SER A 46 7.89 -7.50 2.89
N ARG A 47 8.06 -6.22 3.27
CA ARG A 47 9.30 -5.70 3.85
C ARG A 47 9.69 -6.40 5.14
N ASN A 48 8.74 -6.58 6.06
CA ASN A 48 9.00 -7.26 7.34
C ASN A 48 9.37 -8.73 7.11
N LEU A 49 8.75 -9.41 6.14
CA LEU A 49 9.13 -10.77 5.76
C LEU A 49 10.59 -10.82 5.28
N TYR A 50 10.99 -9.91 4.39
CA TYR A 50 12.38 -9.81 3.93
C TYR A 50 13.35 -9.61 5.11
N GLN A 51 13.07 -8.63 5.97
CA GLN A 51 13.95 -8.30 7.09
C GLN A 51 14.06 -9.41 8.14
N SER A 52 12.94 -10.06 8.47
CA SER A 52 12.90 -11.07 9.53
C SER A 52 13.39 -12.45 9.08
N LYS A 53 13.14 -12.82 7.81
CA LYS A 53 13.46 -14.17 7.31
C LYS A 53 14.84 -14.24 6.68
N CYS A 54 15.22 -13.26 5.85
CA CYS A 54 16.47 -13.32 5.10
C CYS A 54 17.70 -13.07 6.00
N VAL A 55 17.52 -12.51 7.20
CA VAL A 55 18.61 -12.29 8.17
C VAL A 55 18.98 -13.55 8.97
N LEU A 56 18.17 -14.62 8.89
CA LEU A 56 18.34 -15.81 9.73
C LEU A 56 19.63 -16.59 9.43
N CYS A 57 20.24 -16.38 8.26
CA CYS A 57 21.43 -17.11 7.83
C CYS A 57 22.65 -16.21 7.61
N HIS A 58 22.45 -14.94 7.27
CA HIS A 58 23.52 -13.97 7.00
C HIS A 58 22.98 -12.54 7.08
N GLU A 59 23.88 -11.55 7.09
CA GLU A 59 23.49 -10.14 6.98
C GLU A 59 22.88 -9.84 5.61
N LEU A 60 21.96 -8.88 5.56
CA LEU A 60 21.26 -8.54 4.33
C LEU A 60 22.13 -7.66 3.42
N PRO A 61 22.15 -7.92 2.11
CA PRO A 61 22.80 -7.04 1.14
C PRO A 61 22.15 -5.66 1.11
N LYS A 62 22.83 -4.70 0.49
CA LYS A 62 22.18 -3.41 0.23
C LYS A 62 21.05 -3.61 -0.79
N ILE A 63 19.96 -2.91 -0.59
CA ILE A 63 18.75 -3.12 -1.41
C ILE A 63 18.95 -2.78 -2.90
N ASN A 64 19.88 -1.85 -3.18
CA ASN A 64 20.26 -1.40 -4.51
C ASN A 64 21.50 -2.13 -5.07
N GLU A 65 21.90 -3.24 -4.45
CA GLU A 65 23.07 -4.03 -4.88
C GLU A 65 22.77 -4.89 -6.11
N TYR A 66 21.50 -5.29 -6.28
CA TYR A 66 21.04 -6.11 -7.39
C TYR A 66 19.85 -5.45 -8.10
N THR A 67 19.68 -5.80 -9.36
CA THR A 67 18.49 -5.46 -10.15
C THR A 67 17.27 -6.28 -9.71
N SER A 68 16.08 -5.83 -10.09
CA SER A 68 14.81 -6.54 -9.82
C SER A 68 14.80 -8.01 -10.29
N ASP A 69 15.39 -8.30 -11.46
CA ASP A 69 15.43 -9.66 -12.02
C ASP A 69 16.45 -10.55 -11.31
N GLU A 70 17.59 -9.96 -10.92
CA GLU A 70 18.60 -10.65 -10.10
C GLU A 70 18.04 -10.99 -8.72
N TRP A 71 17.34 -10.05 -8.07
CA TRP A 71 16.65 -10.32 -6.80
C TRP A 71 15.67 -11.47 -6.89
N THR A 72 14.89 -11.55 -7.97
CA THR A 72 13.96 -12.65 -8.19
C THR A 72 14.69 -13.99 -8.21
N SER A 73 15.77 -14.07 -8.98
CA SER A 73 16.61 -15.26 -9.12
C SER A 73 17.28 -15.65 -7.79
N ILE A 74 17.73 -14.66 -7.01
CA ILE A 74 18.33 -14.87 -5.70
C ILE A 74 17.32 -15.49 -4.72
N ILE A 75 16.09 -14.97 -4.68
CA ILE A 75 15.05 -15.50 -3.79
C ILE A 75 14.64 -16.91 -4.21
N ASP A 76 14.55 -17.20 -5.51
CA ASP A 76 14.30 -18.56 -6.02
C ASP A 76 15.38 -19.55 -5.55
N TYR A 77 16.64 -19.21 -5.80
CA TYR A 77 17.77 -20.03 -5.36
C TYR A 77 17.77 -20.21 -3.83
N THR A 78 17.53 -19.13 -3.09
CA THR A 78 17.51 -19.14 -1.62
C THR A 78 16.43 -20.08 -1.10
N HIS A 79 15.18 -19.92 -1.54
CA HIS A 79 14.05 -20.75 -1.13
C HIS A 79 14.26 -22.23 -1.49
N ASP A 80 14.95 -22.51 -2.59
CA ASP A 80 15.26 -23.89 -2.98
C ASP A 80 16.34 -24.57 -2.13
N THR A 81 17.12 -23.80 -1.38
CA THR A 81 18.01 -24.38 -0.39
C THR A 81 17.23 -25.04 0.74
N LYS A 82 17.66 -26.25 1.15
CA LYS A 82 17.04 -26.98 2.27
C LYS A 82 17.05 -26.21 3.60
N ALA A 83 17.95 -25.25 3.75
CA ALA A 83 18.06 -24.42 4.94
C ALA A 83 16.96 -23.35 4.97
N ALA A 84 16.83 -22.54 3.93
CA ALA A 84 15.85 -21.46 3.91
C ALA A 84 14.40 -21.96 3.77
N ARG A 85 14.18 -23.08 3.08
CA ARG A 85 12.84 -23.70 2.93
C ARG A 85 12.19 -24.07 4.26
N LYS A 86 12.97 -24.21 5.34
CA LYS A 86 12.43 -24.44 6.69
C LYS A 86 11.81 -23.19 7.30
N PHE A 87 12.19 -22.01 6.83
CA PHE A 87 11.84 -20.72 7.42
C PHE A 87 10.98 -19.85 6.51
N ILE A 88 11.05 -20.08 5.20
CA ILE A 88 10.35 -19.31 4.18
C ILE A 88 9.47 -20.28 3.38
N THR A 89 8.17 -20.04 3.40
CA THR A 89 7.20 -20.72 2.53
C THR A 89 7.21 -20.14 1.12
N ILE A 90 6.63 -20.86 0.15
CA ILE A 90 6.50 -20.37 -1.23
C ILE A 90 5.75 -19.03 -1.27
N GLU A 91 4.67 -18.87 -0.50
CA GLU A 91 3.90 -17.63 -0.45
C GLU A 91 4.73 -16.46 0.12
N GLU A 92 5.49 -16.70 1.18
CA GLU A 92 6.38 -15.68 1.75
C GLU A 92 7.49 -15.30 0.75
N ALA A 93 8.04 -16.27 0.02
CA ALA A 93 9.04 -16.01 -1.03
C ALA A 93 8.48 -15.10 -2.14
N GLU A 94 7.25 -15.34 -2.59
CA GLU A 94 6.60 -14.48 -3.59
C GLU A 94 6.34 -13.06 -3.07
N LYS A 95 5.96 -12.90 -1.80
CA LYS A 95 5.81 -11.57 -1.17
C LYS A 95 7.16 -10.84 -1.10
N ILE A 96 8.21 -11.54 -0.70
CA ILE A 96 9.58 -10.98 -0.65
C ILE A 96 10.02 -10.54 -2.05
N LYS A 97 9.81 -11.37 -3.08
CA LYS A 97 10.08 -11.00 -4.47
C LYS A 97 9.33 -9.74 -4.88
N SER A 98 8.03 -9.66 -4.59
CA SER A 98 7.22 -8.49 -4.93
C SER A 98 7.77 -7.21 -4.32
N TYR A 99 8.25 -7.25 -3.07
CA TYR A 99 8.88 -6.12 -2.42
C TYR A 99 10.19 -5.73 -3.11
N LEU A 100 11.09 -6.69 -3.34
CA LEU A 100 12.40 -6.44 -3.96
C LEU A 100 12.30 -5.93 -5.41
N LYS A 101 11.27 -6.34 -6.16
CA LYS A 101 10.99 -5.83 -7.51
C LYS A 101 10.55 -4.36 -7.54
N SER A 102 10.00 -3.87 -6.43
CA SER A 102 9.46 -2.51 -6.32
C SER A 102 10.49 -1.47 -5.87
N MET A 103 11.73 -1.90 -5.65
CA MET A 103 12.83 -1.11 -5.11
C MET A 103 13.84 -0.72 -6.19
#